data_AF-A0A0N1L399-F1
#
_entry.id   AF-A0A0N1L399-F1
#
_cell.length_a   1.000
_cell.length_b   1.000
_cell.length_c   1.000
_cell.angle_alpha   90.00
_cell.angle_beta   90.00
_cell.angle_gamma   90.00
#
_symmetry.space_group_name_H-M   'P 1'
#
loop_
_entity.id
_entity.type
_entity.pdbx_description
1 polymer ?
#
loop_
_entity_poly.entity_id
_entity_poly.type
_entity_poly.pdbx_seq_one_letter_code
_entity_poly.pdbx_strand_id
1 'polypeptide(L)'
;MPIDPQAAIEITAYDWVPDMARGRVKDLRVRWALEEIGLPYRVRLVGGAGTEKSAEHLAEQPFGQVPVYRENGLTLFESGAILIHIGEKDERLLPRDPAGRARAIGWAFAALNSIEPFLGTLTILRFFADGKPWQDEAKAAVRPLAVMRLAQLAREIGDRDWLEDRFTIGDLLMIDVLRNVPEPGLVAAHPNLAAYVERGRARPAFQAALAAQMAVLQQARR
;
A
#
# COMPACT_ATOMS: atom_id res chain seq x y z
N MET A 1 -20.60 4.47 -3.24
CA MET A 1 -19.39 3.89 -2.61
C MET A 1 -19.42 2.39 -2.87
N PRO A 2 -18.32 1.80 -3.35
CA PRO A 2 -18.24 0.37 -3.68
C PRO A 2 -18.27 -0.55 -2.45
N ILE A 3 -18.38 -0.06 -1.21
CA ILE A 3 -18.61 -0.94 -0.07
C ILE A 3 -20.04 -1.47 -0.12
N ASP A 4 -20.17 -2.76 -0.39
CA ASP A 4 -21.44 -3.47 -0.51
C ASP A 4 -21.35 -4.81 0.23
N PRO A 5 -22.16 -5.04 1.29
CA PRO A 5 -22.19 -6.31 2.01
C PRO A 5 -22.46 -7.54 1.13
N GLN A 6 -23.10 -7.36 -0.03
CA GLN A 6 -23.43 -8.41 -0.98
C GLN A 6 -22.38 -8.58 -2.09
N ALA A 7 -21.29 -7.81 -2.06
CA ALA A 7 -20.23 -7.94 -3.06
C ALA A 7 -19.59 -9.34 -3.06
N ALA A 8 -19.28 -9.83 -4.25
CA ALA A 8 -18.54 -11.07 -4.45
C ALA A 8 -17.08 -10.98 -3.98
N ILE A 9 -16.50 -9.77 -4.03
CA ILE A 9 -15.15 -9.49 -3.56
C ILE A 9 -15.19 -9.22 -2.05
N GLU A 10 -14.42 -9.98 -1.29
CA GLU A 10 -14.18 -9.75 0.13
C GLU A 10 -12.70 -9.48 0.38
N ILE A 11 -12.41 -8.45 1.18
CA ILE A 11 -11.05 -8.16 1.65
C ILE A 11 -10.97 -8.23 3.18
N THR A 12 -9.82 -8.63 3.73
CA THR A 12 -9.58 -8.48 5.17
C THR A 12 -8.94 -7.14 5.52
N ALA A 13 -9.31 -6.60 6.68
CA ALA A 13 -8.72 -5.42 7.27
C ALA A 13 -8.64 -5.57 8.80
N TYR A 14 -7.78 -4.80 9.45
CA TYR A 14 -7.74 -4.79 10.91
C TYR A 14 -8.94 -4.01 11.49
N ASP A 15 -9.55 -4.51 12.57
CA ASP A 15 -10.52 -3.76 13.38
C ASP A 15 -9.86 -2.72 14.28
N TRP A 16 -8.61 -2.95 14.69
CA TRP A 16 -7.83 -2.04 15.51
C TRP A 16 -6.39 -1.95 15.04
N VAL A 17 -5.84 -0.73 15.05
CA VAL A 17 -4.40 -0.46 14.88
C VAL A 17 -3.97 0.72 15.76
N PRO A 18 -2.68 0.80 16.15
CA PRO A 18 -2.15 1.98 16.84
C PRO A 18 -2.28 3.24 15.97
N ASP A 19 -2.31 4.42 16.61
CA ASP A 19 -2.52 5.72 15.93
C ASP A 19 -1.56 5.94 14.75
N MET A 20 -0.29 5.52 14.91
CA MET A 20 0.75 5.63 13.88
C MET A 20 0.45 4.86 12.59
N ALA A 21 -0.38 3.81 12.65
CA ALA A 21 -0.70 2.91 11.54
C ALA A 21 -2.05 3.23 10.86
N ARG A 22 -2.85 4.13 11.44
CA ARG A 22 -4.15 4.52 10.87
C ARG A 22 -3.96 5.19 9.51
N GLY A 23 -4.72 4.74 8.50
CA GLY A 23 -4.57 5.25 7.14
C GLY A 23 -3.33 4.72 6.41
N ARG A 24 -2.61 3.74 6.98
CA ARG A 24 -1.32 3.24 6.48
C ARG A 24 -1.24 1.72 6.38
N VAL A 25 -2.28 1.00 6.79
CA VAL A 25 -2.36 -0.46 6.65
C VAL A 25 -2.51 -0.82 5.17
N LYS A 26 -1.90 -1.93 4.75
CA LYS A 26 -1.78 -2.36 3.35
C LYS A 26 -3.11 -2.75 2.69
N ASP A 27 -4.19 -2.92 3.44
CA ASP A 27 -5.54 -3.10 2.87
C ASP A 27 -5.99 -1.84 2.09
N LEU A 28 -5.45 -0.66 2.40
CA LEU A 28 -5.71 0.55 1.62
C LEU A 28 -5.34 0.39 0.15
N ARG A 29 -4.25 -0.33 -0.15
CA ARG A 29 -3.80 -0.56 -1.53
C ARG A 29 -4.91 -1.23 -2.35
N VAL A 30 -5.56 -2.23 -1.75
CA VAL A 30 -6.62 -3.03 -2.38
C VAL A 30 -7.90 -2.23 -2.49
N ARG A 31 -8.29 -1.51 -1.41
CA ARG A 31 -9.44 -0.57 -1.44
C ARG A 31 -9.27 0.46 -2.54
N TRP A 32 -8.10 1.09 -2.62
CA TRP A 32 -7.82 2.11 -3.62
C TRP A 32 -7.93 1.55 -5.04
N ALA A 33 -7.34 0.38 -5.31
CA ALA A 33 -7.49 -0.27 -6.61
C ALA A 33 -8.96 -0.52 -6.96
N LEU A 34 -9.75 -1.07 -6.04
CA LEU A 34 -11.18 -1.34 -6.26
C LEU A 34 -12.00 -0.06 -6.49
N GLU A 35 -11.71 1.01 -5.75
CA GLU A 35 -12.34 2.33 -5.93
C GLU A 35 -11.99 2.96 -7.29
N GLU A 36 -10.74 2.82 -7.77
CA GLU A 36 -10.32 3.34 -9.09
C GLU A 36 -11.13 2.74 -10.24
N ILE A 37 -11.51 1.47 -10.09
CA ILE A 37 -12.25 0.75 -11.13
C ILE A 37 -13.75 0.60 -10.83
N GLY A 38 -14.20 1.08 -9.67
CA GLY A 38 -15.59 1.03 -9.26
C GLY A 38 -16.11 -0.38 -8.97
N LEU A 39 -15.24 -1.32 -8.59
CA LEU A 39 -15.66 -2.68 -8.24
C LEU A 39 -16.15 -2.74 -6.79
N PRO A 40 -17.36 -3.25 -6.54
CA PRO A 40 -17.88 -3.37 -5.19
C PRO A 40 -17.15 -4.44 -4.40
N TYR A 41 -16.98 -4.21 -3.09
CA TYR A 41 -16.33 -5.14 -2.17
C TYR A 41 -16.92 -5.05 -0.77
N ARG A 42 -16.79 -6.14 0.00
CA ARG A 42 -17.08 -6.19 1.42
C ARG A 42 -15.79 -6.38 2.23
N VAL A 43 -15.88 -6.08 3.52
CA VAL A 43 -14.73 -6.13 4.44
C VAL A 43 -15.02 -7.13 5.55
N ARG A 44 -14.11 -8.09 5.73
CA ARG A 44 -14.07 -8.96 6.91
C ARG A 44 -13.00 -8.45 7.87
N LEU A 45 -13.39 -8.11 9.09
CA LEU A 45 -12.45 -7.61 10.09
C LEU A 45 -11.72 -8.74 10.80
N VAL A 46 -10.43 -8.54 11.07
CA VAL A 46 -9.56 -9.41 11.87
C VAL A 46 -8.73 -8.55 12.83
N GLY A 47 -8.13 -9.12 13.87
CA GLY A 47 -7.35 -8.38 14.88
C GLY A 47 -7.93 -8.46 16.29
N GLY A 48 -9.24 -8.25 16.41
CA GLY A 48 -9.97 -8.37 17.67
C GLY A 48 -9.81 -9.77 18.25
N ALA A 49 -9.54 -9.84 19.56
CA ALA A 49 -9.29 -11.08 20.30
C ALA A 49 -8.19 -12.00 19.71
N GLY A 50 -7.29 -11.49 18.85
CA GLY A 50 -6.23 -12.29 18.23
C GLY A 50 -6.69 -13.11 17.01
N THR A 51 -7.81 -12.74 16.37
CA THR A 51 -8.36 -13.45 15.20
C THR A 51 -7.42 -13.49 14.00
N GLU A 52 -6.47 -12.56 13.89
CA GLU A 52 -5.38 -12.60 12.91
C GLU A 52 -4.43 -13.79 13.11
N LYS A 53 -4.46 -14.43 14.28
CA LYS A 53 -3.71 -15.66 14.61
C LYS A 53 -4.58 -16.90 14.61
N SER A 54 -5.86 -16.79 14.25
CA SER A 54 -6.75 -17.94 14.14
C SER A 54 -6.27 -18.89 13.04
N ALA A 55 -6.52 -20.19 13.20
CA ALA A 55 -6.19 -21.18 12.18
C ALA A 55 -6.88 -20.88 10.84
N GLU A 56 -8.10 -20.33 10.87
CA GLU A 56 -8.84 -19.90 9.69
C GLU A 56 -8.11 -18.78 8.94
N HIS A 57 -7.70 -17.72 9.62
CA HIS A 57 -6.99 -16.61 8.98
C HIS A 57 -5.60 -17.04 8.50
N LEU A 58 -4.87 -17.84 9.28
CA LEU A 58 -3.54 -18.33 8.91
C LEU A 58 -3.56 -19.29 7.71
N ALA A 59 -4.67 -19.99 7.48
CA ALA A 59 -4.85 -20.81 6.27
C ALA A 59 -4.91 -19.96 4.98
N GLU A 60 -5.24 -18.67 5.10
CA GLU A 60 -5.41 -17.75 3.98
C GLU A 60 -4.26 -16.74 3.87
N GLN A 61 -3.72 -16.34 5.02
CA GLN A 61 -2.57 -15.47 5.16
C GLN A 61 -1.57 -16.12 6.13
N PRO A 62 -0.56 -16.86 5.60
CA PRO A 62 0.36 -17.64 6.43
C PRO A 62 1.21 -16.84 7.43
N PHE A 63 1.25 -15.51 7.30
CA PHE A 63 2.01 -14.59 8.15
C PHE A 63 1.14 -13.80 9.13
N GLY A 64 -0.17 -14.08 9.22
CA GLY A 64 -1.11 -13.39 10.12
C GLY A 64 -1.35 -11.91 9.77
N GLN A 65 -1.16 -11.51 8.51
CA GLN A 65 -1.29 -10.12 8.07
C GLN A 65 -2.61 -9.85 7.33
N VAL A 66 -2.88 -8.58 7.04
CA VAL A 66 -3.92 -8.14 6.09
C VAL A 66 -3.26 -7.36 4.94
N PRO A 67 -3.84 -7.34 3.73
CA PRO A 67 -5.12 -7.95 3.35
C PRO A 67 -4.99 -9.38 2.80
N VAL A 68 -6.08 -10.13 2.98
CA VAL A 68 -6.50 -11.27 2.14
C VAL A 68 -7.56 -10.74 1.17
N TYR A 69 -7.58 -11.25 -0.05
CA TYR A 69 -8.61 -11.03 -1.06
C TYR A 69 -9.32 -12.36 -1.34
N ARG A 70 -10.66 -12.34 -1.44
CA ARG A 70 -11.45 -13.48 -1.89
C ARG A 70 -12.47 -13.08 -2.94
N GLU A 71 -12.66 -13.95 -3.92
CA GLU A 71 -13.67 -13.80 -4.96
C GLU A 71 -13.89 -15.14 -5.66
N ASN A 72 -15.13 -15.64 -5.73
CA ASN A 72 -15.49 -16.83 -6.51
C ASN A 72 -14.60 -18.08 -6.27
N GLY A 73 -14.21 -18.32 -5.01
CA GLY A 73 -13.37 -19.46 -4.63
C GLY A 73 -11.86 -19.23 -4.77
N LEU A 74 -11.43 -18.11 -5.34
CA LEU A 74 -10.03 -17.68 -5.31
C LEU A 74 -9.74 -16.97 -3.98
N THR A 75 -8.64 -17.34 -3.33
CA THR A 75 -8.08 -16.65 -2.16
C THR A 75 -6.65 -16.22 -2.46
N LEU A 76 -6.34 -14.94 -2.24
CA LEU A 76 -5.01 -14.36 -2.44
C LEU A 76 -4.56 -13.60 -1.20
N PHE A 77 -3.26 -13.66 -0.92
CA PHE A 77 -2.56 -12.74 -0.04
C PHE A 77 -1.46 -12.02 -0.81
N GLU A 78 -0.73 -11.13 -0.13
CA GLU A 78 0.20 -10.14 -0.71
C GLU A 78 -0.50 -9.04 -1.50
N SER A 79 -0.51 -7.82 -0.94
CA SER A 79 -1.13 -6.65 -1.59
C SER A 79 -0.64 -6.44 -3.03
N GLY A 80 0.64 -6.64 -3.34
CA GLY A 80 1.15 -6.52 -4.71
C GLY A 80 0.54 -7.53 -5.68
N ALA A 81 0.41 -8.79 -5.26
CA ALA A 81 -0.20 -9.86 -6.07
C ALA A 81 -1.71 -9.61 -6.25
N ILE A 82 -2.40 -9.18 -5.20
CA ILE A 82 -3.81 -8.80 -5.24
C ILE A 82 -4.02 -7.64 -6.24
N LEU A 83 -3.14 -6.64 -6.25
CA LEU A 83 -3.25 -5.53 -7.20
C LEU A 83 -3.02 -5.96 -8.66
N ILE A 84 -2.10 -6.89 -8.92
CA ILE A 84 -1.94 -7.47 -10.26
C ILE A 84 -3.24 -8.16 -10.67
N HIS A 85 -3.81 -8.99 -9.80
CA HIS A 85 -5.09 -9.68 -10.06
C HIS A 85 -6.25 -8.71 -10.34
N ILE A 86 -6.38 -7.64 -9.55
CA ILE A 86 -7.40 -6.61 -9.77
C ILE A 86 -7.12 -5.84 -11.06
N GLY A 87 -5.85 -5.56 -11.36
CA GLY A 87 -5.41 -4.94 -12.61
C GLY A 87 -5.79 -5.76 -13.84
N GLU A 88 -5.82 -7.09 -13.76
CA GLU A 88 -6.33 -7.94 -14.85
C GLU A 88 -7.78 -7.69 -15.21
N LYS A 89 -8.57 -7.05 -14.34
CA LYS A 89 -10.00 -6.82 -14.57
C LYS A 89 -10.24 -5.54 -15.36
N ASP A 90 -9.30 -4.58 -15.36
CA ASP A 90 -9.53 -3.27 -15.95
C ASP A 90 -8.24 -2.55 -16.39
N GLU A 91 -8.23 -2.05 -17.63
CA GLU A 91 -7.07 -1.39 -18.21
C GLU A 91 -6.69 -0.08 -17.52
N ARG A 92 -7.61 0.52 -16.74
CA ARG A 92 -7.34 1.71 -15.91
C ARG A 92 -6.20 1.49 -14.93
N LEU A 93 -5.96 0.26 -14.50
CA LEU A 93 -4.93 -0.10 -13.52
C LEU A 93 -3.73 -0.82 -14.14
N LEU A 94 -3.95 -1.62 -15.18
CA LEU A 94 -2.90 -2.43 -15.79
C LEU A 94 -3.08 -2.48 -17.31
N PRO A 95 -2.13 -1.96 -18.11
CA PRO A 95 -2.23 -2.01 -19.57
C PRO A 95 -2.37 -3.44 -20.11
N ARG A 96 -3.00 -3.60 -21.28
CA ARG A 96 -3.11 -4.89 -21.98
C ARG A 96 -2.00 -5.14 -22.99
N ASP A 97 -1.38 -4.07 -23.48
CA ASP A 97 -0.23 -4.24 -24.35
C ASP A 97 0.90 -4.92 -23.55
N PRO A 98 1.56 -5.96 -24.09
CA PRO A 98 2.51 -6.76 -23.31
C PRO A 98 3.65 -5.95 -22.69
N ALA A 99 4.11 -4.90 -23.37
CA ALA A 99 5.23 -4.10 -22.91
C ALA A 99 4.84 -3.16 -21.77
N GLY A 100 3.77 -2.38 -21.92
CA GLY A 100 3.23 -1.49 -20.88
C GLY A 100 2.81 -2.27 -19.64
N ARG A 101 2.21 -3.45 -19.83
CA ARG A 101 1.91 -4.38 -18.74
C ARG A 101 3.16 -4.80 -17.97
N ALA A 102 4.19 -5.25 -18.67
CA ALA A 102 5.43 -5.72 -18.05
C ALA A 102 6.13 -4.59 -17.28
N ARG A 103 6.15 -3.37 -17.83
CA ARG A 103 6.73 -2.20 -17.15
C ARG A 103 5.92 -1.78 -15.92
N ALA A 104 4.59 -1.75 -16.00
CA ALA A 104 3.73 -1.45 -14.84
C ALA A 104 3.94 -2.46 -13.69
N ILE A 105 4.07 -3.75 -14.02
CA ILE A 105 4.43 -4.79 -13.04
C ILE A 105 5.86 -4.57 -12.51
N GLY A 106 6.81 -4.23 -13.38
CA GLY A 106 8.17 -3.88 -12.98
C GLY A 106 8.19 -2.75 -11.93
N TRP A 107 7.38 -1.71 -12.13
CA TRP A 107 7.22 -0.61 -11.18
C TRP A 107 6.56 -1.04 -9.86
N ALA A 108 5.57 -1.94 -9.92
CA ALA A 108 4.98 -2.53 -8.72
C ALA A 108 6.04 -3.26 -7.87
N PHE A 109 6.91 -4.06 -8.49
CA PHE A 109 8.03 -4.70 -7.80
C PHE A 109 9.11 -3.72 -7.35
N ALA A 110 9.38 -2.66 -8.11
CA ALA A 110 10.32 -1.62 -7.71
C ALA A 110 9.83 -0.91 -6.42
N ALA A 111 8.54 -0.59 -6.33
CA ALA A 111 7.95 -0.03 -5.12
C ALA A 111 8.18 -0.96 -3.91
N LEU A 112 7.84 -2.25 -4.04
CA LEU A 112 7.87 -3.22 -2.94
C LEU A 112 9.26 -3.73 -2.57
N ASN A 113 10.20 -3.78 -3.52
CA ASN A 113 11.47 -4.49 -3.36
C ASN A 113 12.72 -3.61 -3.56
N SER A 114 12.57 -2.42 -4.16
CA SER A 114 13.68 -1.47 -4.33
C SER A 114 13.55 -0.22 -3.47
N ILE A 115 12.32 0.17 -3.13
CA ILE A 115 12.02 1.38 -2.34
C ILE A 115 11.55 1.03 -0.92
N GLU A 116 10.46 0.25 -0.80
CA GLU A 116 9.84 -0.08 0.51
C GLU A 116 10.81 -0.72 1.50
N PRO A 117 11.76 -1.60 1.15
CA PRO A 117 12.62 -2.23 2.15
C PRO A 117 13.45 -1.22 2.96
N PHE A 118 14.02 -0.20 2.30
CA PHE A 118 14.86 0.79 2.99
C PHE A 118 14.02 1.75 3.85
N LEU A 119 12.89 2.22 3.33
CA LEU A 119 11.97 3.10 4.06
C LEU A 119 11.29 2.34 5.22
N GLY A 120 10.94 1.09 4.98
CA GLY A 120 10.36 0.17 5.96
C GLY A 120 11.33 -0.14 7.09
N THR A 121 12.61 -0.36 6.81
CA THR A 121 13.63 -0.52 7.86
C THR A 121 13.73 0.74 8.73
N LEU A 122 13.72 1.95 8.14
CA LEU A 122 13.69 3.19 8.94
C LEU A 122 12.43 3.30 9.80
N THR A 123 11.27 2.87 9.29
CA THR A 123 10.02 2.79 10.05
C THR A 123 10.14 1.81 11.22
N ILE A 124 10.71 0.64 10.99
CA ILE A 124 10.94 -0.36 12.05
C ILE A 124 11.86 0.21 13.13
N LEU A 125 12.97 0.84 12.73
CA LEU A 125 13.90 1.46 13.66
C LEU A 125 13.22 2.57 14.47
N ARG A 126 12.39 3.40 13.84
CA ARG A 126 11.65 4.48 14.52
C ARG A 126 10.70 3.97 15.59
N PHE A 127 9.95 2.89 15.33
CA PHE A 127 8.84 2.47 16.20
C PHE A 127 9.14 1.28 17.11
N PHE A 128 10.11 0.42 16.75
CA PHE A 128 10.42 -0.80 17.50
C PHE A 128 11.82 -0.81 18.11
N ALA A 129 12.68 0.13 17.73
CA ALA A 129 14.00 0.32 18.31
C ALA A 129 14.14 1.65 19.08
N ASP A 130 13.03 2.33 19.37
CA ASP A 130 13.07 3.59 20.11
C ASP A 130 13.70 3.43 21.49
N GLY A 131 14.62 4.33 21.83
CA GLY A 131 15.40 4.30 23.07
C GLY A 131 16.45 3.18 23.17
N LYS A 132 16.65 2.35 22.13
CA LYS A 132 17.71 1.34 22.15
C LYS A 132 19.08 1.97 21.85
N PRO A 133 20.17 1.61 22.56
CA PRO A 133 21.49 2.25 22.38
C PRO A 133 22.04 2.19 20.95
N TRP A 134 21.70 1.14 20.20
CA TRP A 134 22.18 0.89 18.85
C TRP A 134 21.33 1.53 17.74
N GLN A 135 20.22 2.19 18.10
CA GLN A 135 19.23 2.67 17.13
C GLN A 135 19.84 3.70 16.16
N ASP A 136 20.64 4.64 16.66
CA ASP A 136 21.20 5.72 15.84
C ASP A 136 22.25 5.22 14.86
N GLU A 137 23.08 4.25 15.28
CA GLU A 137 24.06 3.58 14.42
C GLU A 137 23.36 2.80 13.30
N ALA A 138 22.29 2.07 13.64
CA ALA A 138 21.48 1.35 12.65
C ALA A 138 20.79 2.31 11.67
N LYS A 139 20.24 3.44 12.14
CA LYS A 139 19.68 4.48 11.27
C LYS A 139 20.75 5.07 10.35
N ALA A 140 21.94 5.36 10.87
CA ALA A 140 23.05 5.91 10.10
C ALA A 140 23.50 4.96 8.97
N ALA A 141 23.43 3.64 9.17
CA ALA A 141 23.74 2.66 8.14
C ALA A 141 22.68 2.57 7.02
N VAL A 142 21.40 2.70 7.36
CA VAL A 142 20.28 2.48 6.43
C VAL A 142 19.84 3.76 5.71
N ARG A 143 19.84 4.91 6.41
CA ARG A 143 19.31 6.18 5.89
C ARG A 143 19.98 6.63 4.58
N PRO A 144 21.30 6.51 4.38
CA PRO A 144 21.94 6.85 3.11
C PRO A 144 21.42 6.02 1.93
N LEU A 145 21.09 4.74 2.16
CA LEU A 145 20.52 3.87 1.13
C LEU A 145 19.10 4.32 0.76
N ALA A 146 18.27 4.68 1.75
CA ALA A 146 16.95 5.26 1.50
C ALA A 146 17.03 6.57 0.69
N VAL A 147 17.94 7.49 1.06
CA VAL A 147 18.17 8.75 0.33
C VAL A 147 18.61 8.48 -1.10
N MET A 148 19.55 7.54 -1.31
CA MET A 148 20.01 7.16 -2.64
C MET A 148 18.85 6.63 -3.50
N ARG A 149 17.99 5.77 -2.95
CA ARG A 149 16.84 5.20 -3.67
C ARG A 149 15.81 6.27 -4.05
N LEU A 150 15.51 7.19 -3.14
CA LEU A 150 14.62 8.32 -3.43
C LEU A 150 15.21 9.24 -4.51
N ALA A 151 16.51 9.54 -4.47
CA ALA A 151 17.16 10.32 -5.52
C ALA A 151 17.13 9.62 -6.89
N GLN A 152 17.29 8.29 -6.93
CA GLN A 152 17.16 7.50 -8.15
C GLN A 152 15.74 7.56 -8.71
N LEU A 153 14.73 7.38 -7.86
CA LEU A 153 13.33 7.46 -8.25
C LEU A 153 12.94 8.87 -8.73
N ALA A 154 13.41 9.91 -8.02
CA ALA A 154 13.18 11.31 -8.39
C ALA A 154 13.76 11.63 -9.77
N ARG A 155 14.95 11.13 -10.07
CA ARG A 155 15.54 11.29 -11.41
C ARG A 155 14.75 10.54 -12.48
N GLU A 156 14.31 9.32 -12.18
CA GLU A 156 13.61 8.48 -13.15
C GLU A 156 12.22 9.02 -13.50
N ILE A 157 11.44 9.45 -12.52
CA ILE A 157 10.14 10.06 -12.81
C ILE A 157 10.29 11.41 -13.53
N GLY A 158 11.36 12.17 -13.25
CA GLY A 158 11.62 13.46 -13.87
C GLY A 158 10.42 14.40 -13.70
N ASP A 159 9.91 14.90 -14.83
CA ASP A 159 8.74 15.78 -14.93
C ASP A 159 7.45 15.02 -15.31
N ARG A 160 7.48 13.68 -15.37
CA ARG A 160 6.30 12.88 -15.72
C ARG A 160 5.26 12.92 -14.59
N ASP A 161 3.98 12.85 -14.98
CA ASP A 161 2.89 12.77 -14.02
C ASP A 161 2.88 11.44 -13.26
N TRP A 162 3.17 10.35 -13.99
CA TRP A 162 3.18 8.95 -13.54
C TRP A 162 4.48 8.26 -13.96
N LEU A 163 4.75 7.08 -13.41
CA LEU A 163 5.97 6.30 -13.69
C LEU A 163 6.04 5.84 -15.15
N GLU A 164 4.87 5.62 -15.76
CA GLU A 164 4.64 5.37 -17.18
C GLU A 164 3.76 6.50 -17.78
N ASP A 165 3.27 6.34 -19.00
CA ASP A 165 2.43 7.34 -19.69
C ASP A 165 1.06 7.58 -19.02
N ARG A 166 0.65 6.68 -18.11
CA ARG A 166 -0.63 6.70 -17.41
C ARG A 166 -0.49 6.13 -16.00
N PHE A 167 -1.44 6.46 -15.13
CA PHE A 167 -1.54 5.84 -13.81
C PHE A 167 -1.75 4.32 -13.94
N THR A 168 -1.02 3.55 -13.13
CA THR A 168 -1.07 2.09 -13.06
C THR A 168 -0.98 1.57 -11.62
N ILE A 169 -1.06 0.25 -11.43
CA ILE A 169 -0.74 -0.40 -10.16
C ILE A 169 0.68 -0.09 -9.66
N GLY A 170 1.63 0.20 -10.56
CA GLY A 170 2.99 0.60 -10.20
C GLY A 170 2.98 1.93 -9.46
N ASP A 171 2.19 2.89 -9.95
CA ASP A 171 2.03 4.19 -9.31
C ASP A 171 1.34 4.06 -7.96
N LEU A 172 0.24 3.31 -7.92
CA LEU A 172 -0.54 3.05 -6.72
C LEU A 172 0.35 2.54 -5.57
N LEU A 173 1.16 1.51 -5.83
CA LEU A 173 2.08 0.95 -4.83
C LEU A 173 3.19 1.93 -4.47
N MET A 174 3.78 2.61 -5.45
CA MET A 174 4.86 3.56 -5.18
C MET A 174 4.37 4.72 -4.31
N ILE A 175 3.20 5.28 -4.61
CA ILE A 175 2.60 6.38 -3.83
C ILE A 175 2.26 5.91 -2.42
N ASP A 176 1.72 4.70 -2.26
CA ASP A 176 1.47 4.13 -0.93
C ASP A 176 2.77 4.00 -0.12
N VAL A 177 3.84 3.51 -0.72
CA VAL A 177 5.15 3.40 -0.06
C VAL A 177 5.69 4.78 0.31
N LEU A 178 5.67 5.75 -0.61
CA LEU A 178 6.22 7.09 -0.39
C LEU A 178 5.43 7.91 0.64
N ARG A 179 4.09 7.79 0.71
CA ARG A 179 3.32 8.52 1.72
C ARG A 179 3.50 7.98 3.13
N ASN A 180 4.01 6.76 3.25
CA ASN A 180 4.20 6.06 4.52
C ASN A 180 5.62 6.20 5.09
N VAL A 181 6.43 7.12 4.55
CA VAL A 181 7.78 7.36 5.06
C VAL A 181 7.78 7.79 6.54
N PRO A 182 8.76 7.31 7.33
CA PRO A 182 8.87 7.69 8.73
C PRO A 182 9.39 9.12 8.88
N GLU A 183 10.14 9.64 7.91
CA GLU A 183 10.65 11.00 7.90
C GLU A 183 10.05 11.73 6.69
N PRO A 184 8.98 12.54 6.86
CA PRO A 184 8.36 13.25 5.73
C PRO A 184 9.35 14.11 4.93
N GLY A 185 10.40 14.61 5.60
CA GLY A 185 11.50 15.36 4.99
C GLY A 185 12.28 14.59 3.92
N LEU A 186 12.30 13.25 3.95
CA LEU A 186 13.00 12.44 2.94
C LEU A 186 12.34 12.57 1.56
N VAL A 187 11.01 12.50 1.49
CA VAL A 187 10.28 12.69 0.23
C VAL A 187 10.21 14.16 -0.12
N ALA A 188 10.00 15.04 0.86
CA ALA A 188 9.91 16.49 0.64
C ALA A 188 11.22 17.11 0.11
N ALA A 189 12.37 16.48 0.33
CA ALA A 189 13.64 16.87 -0.27
C ALA A 189 13.67 16.73 -1.81
N HIS A 190 12.70 16.02 -2.40
CA HIS A 190 12.53 15.85 -3.84
C HIS A 190 11.16 16.43 -4.26
N PRO A 191 11.10 17.70 -4.70
CA PRO A 191 9.83 18.37 -4.99
C PRO A 191 8.94 17.63 -6.00
N ASN A 192 9.54 16.96 -6.99
CA ASN A 192 8.80 16.18 -7.97
C ASN A 192 8.18 14.91 -7.37
N LEU A 193 8.85 14.23 -6.43
CA LEU A 193 8.26 13.11 -5.68
C LEU A 193 7.16 13.58 -4.74
N ALA A 194 7.35 14.72 -4.07
CA ALA A 194 6.30 15.30 -3.24
C ALA A 194 5.05 15.62 -4.08
N ALA A 195 5.21 16.27 -5.23
CA ALA A 195 4.12 16.55 -6.17
C ALA A 195 3.45 15.26 -6.69
N TYR A 196 4.25 14.24 -7.02
CA TYR A 196 3.76 12.93 -7.44
C TYR A 196 2.89 12.24 -6.38
N VAL A 197 3.31 12.26 -5.12
CA VAL A 197 2.51 11.73 -4.00
C VAL A 197 1.21 12.52 -3.84
N GLU A 198 1.26 13.85 -3.87
CA GLU A 198 0.06 14.68 -3.73
C GLU A 198 -0.91 14.48 -4.91
N ARG A 199 -0.42 14.32 -6.15
CA ARG A 199 -1.27 13.96 -7.30
C ARG A 199 -2.02 12.66 -7.04
N GLY A 200 -1.34 11.64 -6.51
CA GLY A 200 -1.96 10.39 -6.11
C GLY A 200 -3.01 10.55 -5.01
N ARG A 201 -2.68 11.31 -3.97
CA ARG A 201 -3.58 11.55 -2.82
C ARG A 201 -4.80 12.40 -3.17
N ALA A 202 -4.70 13.23 -4.21
CA ALA A 202 -5.79 14.04 -4.72
C ALA A 202 -6.82 13.23 -5.53
N ARG A 203 -6.52 11.97 -5.89
CA ARG A 203 -7.44 11.14 -6.65
C ARG A 203 -8.70 10.82 -5.82
N PRO A 204 -9.91 10.95 -6.38
CA PRO A 204 -11.15 10.67 -5.65
C PRO A 204 -11.19 9.23 -5.07
N ALA A 205 -10.70 8.26 -5.82
CA ALA A 205 -10.64 6.86 -5.39
C ALA A 205 -9.69 6.65 -4.19
N PHE A 206 -8.55 7.35 -4.14
CA PHE A 206 -7.67 7.31 -2.98
C PHE A 206 -8.37 7.87 -1.74
N GLN A 207 -9.04 9.02 -1.87
CA GLN A 207 -9.75 9.67 -0.78
C GLN A 207 -10.90 8.81 -0.25
N ALA A 208 -11.67 8.18 -1.15
CA ALA A 208 -12.74 7.26 -0.80
C ALA A 208 -12.19 6.02 -0.06
N ALA A 209 -11.11 5.40 -0.58
CA ALA A 209 -10.45 4.26 0.04
C ALA A 209 -9.92 4.60 1.45
N LEU A 210 -9.31 5.77 1.60
CA LEU A 210 -8.76 6.22 2.88
C LEU A 210 -9.88 6.51 3.88
N ALA A 211 -10.94 7.19 3.46
CA ALA A 211 -12.11 7.45 4.30
C ALA A 211 -12.76 6.13 4.76
N ALA A 212 -12.90 5.17 3.85
CA ALA A 212 -13.42 3.83 4.16
C ALA A 212 -12.57 3.09 5.20
N GLN A 213 -11.24 3.08 5.04
CA GLN A 213 -10.33 2.45 5.99
C GLN A 213 -10.41 3.13 7.37
N MET A 214 -10.48 4.46 7.40
CA MET A 214 -10.57 5.21 8.65
C MET A 214 -11.91 5.01 9.37
N ALA A 215 -13.01 4.83 8.64
CA ALA A 215 -14.34 4.61 9.21
C ALA A 215 -14.41 3.29 10.00
N VAL A 216 -13.78 2.22 9.52
CA VAL A 216 -13.70 0.92 10.22
C VAL A 216 -13.08 1.09 11.61
N LEU A 217 -11.96 1.81 11.69
CA LEU A 217 -11.20 2.01 12.93
C LEU A 217 -11.90 2.93 13.95
N GLN A 218 -12.84 3.75 13.48
CA GLN A 218 -13.69 4.58 14.35
C GLN A 218 -14.86 3.80 14.95
N GLN A 219 -15.40 2.83 14.20
CA GLN A 219 -16.53 2.01 14.63
C GLN A 219 -16.11 0.97 15.68
N ALA A 220 -14.90 0.39 15.56
CA ALA A 220 -14.36 -0.58 16.53
C ALA A 220 -14.07 0.00 17.94
N ARG A 221 -14.20 1.32 18.13
CA ARG A 221 -14.02 2.01 19.42
C ARG A 221 -15.32 2.17 20.21
N ARG A 222 -16.48 1.84 19.63
CA ARG A 222 -17.80 1.90 20.28
C ARG A 222 -18.21 0.51 20.72
#